data_AF-A0A1T4Z6J5-F1
#
_entry.id   AF-A0A1T4Z6J5-F1
#
_cell.length_a   1.000
_cell.length_b   1.000
_cell.length_c   1.000
_cell.angle_alpha   90.00
_cell.angle_beta   90.00
_cell.angle_gamma   90.00
#
_symmetry.space_group_name_H-M   'P 1'
#
loop_
_entity.id
_entity.type
_entity.pdbx_description
1 polymer ?
#
loop_
_entity_poly.entity_id
_entity_poly.type
_entity_poly.pdbx_seq_one_letter_code
_entity_poly.pdbx_strand_id
1 'polypeptide(L)'
;RRFAGMGDAVSVGLRDMNFDYAETAMAVGGARSLVSLIETGGAKILSKFAAKETGTVWDSIKATQPLYEGTVVPRSFELVTGNGKVWVHGNATEHMAEYATAMLNRGVSSSMVNMGTQAQMTSLQSAVNAATTNGVPYGKLLNVGSWELKFGAPQQAGQLPALIHALPK
;
A
#
# COMPACT_ATOMS: atom_id res chain seq x y z
N ARG A 1 9.50 42.27 -46.47
CA ARG A 1 8.86 40.95 -46.71
C ARG A 1 8.33 40.44 -45.37
N ARG A 2 7.09 39.92 -45.38
CA ARG A 2 6.30 39.25 -44.31
C ARG A 2 7.17 38.27 -43.46
N PHE A 3 7.00 37.97 -42.18
CA PHE A 3 5.87 37.48 -41.33
C PHE A 3 6.31 37.57 -39.84
N ALA A 4 5.52 38.08 -38.88
CA ALA A 4 4.53 37.41 -37.99
C ALA A 4 5.08 36.45 -36.89
N GLY A 5 4.65 36.69 -35.63
CA GLY A 5 4.51 35.72 -34.52
C GLY A 5 5.62 35.73 -33.45
N MET A 6 5.39 36.23 -32.22
CA MET A 6 4.96 35.46 -31.02
C MET A 6 5.99 34.36 -30.63
N GLY A 7 6.58 34.27 -29.46
CA GLY A 7 6.44 34.89 -28.14
C GLY A 7 7.02 33.86 -27.16
N ASP A 8 7.83 34.24 -26.16
CA ASP A 8 8.28 33.28 -25.13
C ASP A 8 8.63 34.04 -23.83
N ALA A 9 7.61 34.22 -23.00
CA ALA A 9 7.80 34.48 -21.58
C ALA A 9 7.95 33.13 -20.88
N VAL A 10 9.19 32.79 -20.54
CA VAL A 10 9.54 31.60 -19.75
C VAL A 10 8.94 31.77 -18.34
N SER A 11 7.75 31.21 -18.15
CA SER A 11 7.14 30.98 -16.84
C SER A 11 7.40 29.51 -16.48
N VAL A 12 8.49 29.22 -15.78
CA VAL A 12 8.71 27.88 -15.21
C VAL A 12 7.84 27.78 -13.96
N GLY A 13 6.69 27.13 -14.12
CA GLY A 13 5.76 26.82 -13.04
C GLY A 13 6.32 25.77 -12.08
N LEU A 14 6.14 26.04 -10.79
CA LEU A 14 5.93 25.03 -9.75
C LEU A 14 4.70 24.18 -10.10
N ARG A 15 4.72 22.90 -9.69
CA ARG A 15 3.77 21.78 -9.99
C ARG A 15 4.33 20.96 -11.16
N ASP A 16 4.85 19.75 -10.99
CA ASP A 16 4.30 18.60 -10.29
C ASP A 16 5.43 17.66 -9.84
N MET A 17 5.63 17.48 -8.53
CA MET A 17 6.38 16.33 -8.01
C MET A 17 5.42 15.13 -7.95
N ASN A 18 5.11 14.59 -9.13
CA ASN A 18 4.41 13.34 -9.26
C ASN A 18 5.42 12.21 -8.97
N PHE A 19 5.28 11.57 -7.81
CA PHE A 19 6.05 10.41 -7.39
C PHE A 19 5.69 9.23 -8.29
N ASP A 20 6.46 9.07 -9.36
CA ASP A 20 6.43 7.90 -10.23
C ASP A 20 7.22 6.77 -9.54
N TYR A 21 6.51 5.84 -8.91
CA TYR A 21 7.05 4.53 -8.53
C TYR A 21 6.18 3.46 -9.16
N ALA A 22 6.16 3.44 -10.49
CA ALA A 22 5.54 2.37 -11.25
C ALA A 22 6.42 1.95 -12.43
N GLU A 23 7.73 1.77 -12.26
CA GLU A 23 8.51 1.04 -13.26
C GLU A 23 9.76 0.34 -12.66
N THR A 24 9.52 -0.86 -12.13
CA THR A 24 10.50 -1.95 -12.26
C THR A 24 9.75 -3.22 -12.62
N ALA A 25 8.90 -3.12 -13.65
CA ALA A 25 8.43 -4.28 -14.37
C ALA A 25 9.46 -4.56 -15.48
N MET A 26 9.98 -5.78 -15.50
CA MET A 26 10.96 -6.25 -16.46
C MET A 26 10.53 -5.88 -17.89
N ALA A 27 11.47 -5.28 -18.63
CA ALA A 27 11.33 -5.03 -20.05
C ALA A 27 11.11 -6.35 -20.80
N VAL A 28 9.87 -6.61 -21.20
CA VAL A 28 9.54 -7.52 -22.31
C VAL A 28 8.64 -6.72 -23.24
N GLY A 29 9.15 -6.46 -24.45
CA GLY A 29 8.58 -5.51 -25.40
C GLY A 29 7.09 -5.73 -25.68
N GLY A 30 6.33 -4.64 -25.71
CA GLY A 30 4.91 -4.71 -26.04
C GLY A 30 4.11 -3.41 -25.96
N ALA A 31 4.70 -2.27 -25.58
CA ALA A 31 3.95 -1.03 -25.36
C ALA A 31 3.27 -0.41 -26.60
N ARG A 32 3.42 -0.99 -27.80
CA ARG A 32 2.81 -0.46 -29.03
C ARG A 32 1.48 -1.12 -29.42
N SER A 33 0.97 -2.08 -28.65
CA SER A 33 -0.23 -2.86 -29.02
C SER A 33 -1.36 -2.78 -27.98
N LEU A 34 -1.61 -1.60 -27.38
CA LEU A 34 -2.78 -1.42 -26.50
C LEU A 34 -3.94 -0.70 -27.20
N VAL A 35 -3.67 0.13 -28.21
CA VAL A 35 -4.70 0.94 -28.86
C VAL A 35 -5.60 0.13 -29.80
N SER A 36 -5.09 -0.90 -30.51
CA SER A 36 -5.92 -1.69 -31.43
C SER A 36 -6.78 -2.78 -30.76
N LEU A 37 -6.54 -3.10 -29.48
CA LEU A 37 -7.27 -4.14 -28.74
C LEU A 37 -8.64 -3.67 -28.20
N ILE A 38 -8.90 -2.36 -28.21
CA ILE A 38 -10.14 -1.78 -27.67
C ILE A 38 -11.32 -2.03 -28.63
N GLU A 39 -11.08 -2.11 -29.94
CA GLU A 39 -12.16 -2.21 -30.94
C GLU A 39 -12.72 -3.62 -31.11
N THR A 40 -11.99 -4.67 -30.72
CA THR A 40 -12.43 -6.06 -30.90
C THR A 40 -12.44 -6.81 -29.57
N GLY A 41 -13.44 -6.55 -28.73
CA GLY A 41 -13.73 -7.37 -27.54
C GLY A 41 -12.74 -7.25 -26.37
N GLY A 42 -11.92 -6.19 -26.35
CA GLY A 42 -10.87 -5.95 -25.35
C GLY A 42 -11.35 -5.92 -23.90
N ALA A 43 -12.61 -5.55 -23.62
CA ALA A 43 -13.12 -5.47 -22.25
C ALA A 43 -13.00 -6.80 -21.46
N LYS A 44 -13.16 -7.95 -22.14
CA LYS A 44 -13.11 -9.28 -21.50
C LYS A 44 -11.69 -9.81 -21.30
N ILE A 45 -10.75 -9.29 -22.08
CA ILE A 45 -9.31 -9.60 -21.96
C ILE A 45 -8.70 -8.67 -20.90
N LEU A 46 -9.05 -7.38 -20.92
CA LEU A 46 -8.66 -6.40 -19.91
C LEU A 46 -9.16 -6.78 -18.50
N SER A 47 -10.35 -7.37 -18.35
CA SER A 47 -10.81 -7.88 -17.05
C SER A 47 -10.04 -9.12 -16.57
N LYS A 48 -9.35 -9.83 -17.46
CA LYS A 48 -8.52 -11.00 -17.16
C LYS A 48 -7.07 -10.62 -16.81
N PHE A 49 -6.66 -9.41 -17.22
CA PHE A 49 -5.39 -8.77 -16.86
C PHE A 49 -5.54 -7.69 -15.78
N ALA A 50 -6.77 -7.33 -15.39
CA ALA A 50 -7.04 -6.66 -14.13
C ALA A 50 -6.39 -7.51 -13.04
N ALA A 51 -5.39 -6.92 -12.38
CA ALA A 51 -4.33 -7.57 -11.62
C ALA A 51 -4.71 -8.94 -11.06
N LYS A 52 -4.04 -9.98 -11.56
CA LYS A 52 -4.17 -11.34 -11.00
C LYS A 52 -3.84 -11.26 -9.51
N GLU A 53 -4.85 -11.50 -8.67
CA GLU A 53 -4.71 -11.65 -7.22
C GLU A 53 -3.51 -12.54 -6.91
N THR A 54 -2.59 -12.04 -6.09
CA THR A 54 -1.35 -12.75 -5.77
C THR A 54 -1.59 -13.91 -4.80
N GLY A 55 -2.73 -13.93 -4.13
CA GLY A 55 -3.05 -14.83 -3.03
C GLY A 55 -2.32 -14.45 -1.74
N THR A 56 -1.82 -13.22 -1.63
CA THR A 56 -1.01 -12.76 -0.49
C THR A 56 -1.73 -11.64 0.25
N VAL A 57 -1.25 -11.29 1.45
CA VAL A 57 -1.79 -10.17 2.21
C VAL A 57 -1.72 -8.83 1.46
N TRP A 58 -0.83 -8.70 0.48
CA TRP A 58 -0.70 -7.49 -0.33
C TRP A 58 -1.96 -7.21 -1.15
N ASP A 59 -2.74 -8.22 -1.51
CA ASP A 59 -4.04 -8.05 -2.17
C ASP A 59 -5.07 -7.37 -1.26
N SER A 60 -4.87 -7.44 0.06
CA SER A 60 -5.73 -6.83 1.08
C SER A 60 -5.21 -5.47 1.57
N ILE A 61 -4.09 -4.99 1.03
CA ILE A 61 -3.42 -3.75 1.45
C ILE A 61 -3.46 -2.75 0.29
N LYS A 62 -3.98 -1.56 0.58
CA LYS A 62 -3.88 -0.41 -0.32
C LYS A 62 -3.06 0.68 0.37
N ALA A 63 -1.82 0.86 -0.08
CA ALA A 63 -0.93 1.89 0.45
C ALA A 63 -1.57 3.29 0.32
N THR A 64 -1.54 4.07 1.41
CA THR A 64 -1.99 5.47 1.46
C THR A 64 -0.85 6.45 1.65
N GLN A 65 0.34 5.95 2.02
CA GLN A 65 1.59 6.71 2.08
C GLN A 65 2.75 5.88 1.51
N PRO A 66 3.88 6.52 1.16
CA PRO A 66 5.06 5.84 0.65
C PRO A 66 5.57 4.74 1.58
N LEU A 67 6.37 3.84 1.02
CA LEU A 67 7.08 2.82 1.78
C LEU A 67 8.12 3.46 2.70
N TYR A 68 8.47 2.76 3.78
CA TYR A 68 9.70 3.07 4.50
C TYR A 68 10.90 2.70 3.61
N GLU A 69 11.90 3.58 3.59
CA GLU A 69 13.08 3.44 2.73
C GLU A 69 13.75 2.07 2.90
N GLY A 70 14.02 1.40 1.78
CA GLY A 70 14.64 0.07 1.78
C GLY A 70 13.72 -1.10 2.15
N THR A 71 12.45 -0.87 2.48
CA THR A 71 11.50 -1.92 2.88
C THR A 71 10.29 -2.01 1.94
N VAL A 72 9.53 -3.09 2.06
CA VAL A 72 8.20 -3.25 1.42
C VAL A 72 7.04 -2.79 2.31
N VAL A 73 7.31 -2.19 3.48
CA VAL A 73 6.30 -1.77 4.44
C VAL A 73 5.78 -0.38 4.07
N PRO A 74 4.47 -0.19 3.78
CA PRO A 74 3.90 1.14 3.62
C PRO A 74 3.82 1.87 4.97
N ARG A 75 4.08 3.19 4.98
CA ARG A 75 3.89 4.03 6.17
C ARG A 75 2.45 4.11 6.63
N SER A 76 1.48 3.95 5.75
CA SER A 76 0.08 3.75 6.12
C SER A 76 -0.64 3.11 4.97
N PHE A 77 -1.74 2.42 5.28
CA PHE A 77 -2.54 1.73 4.28
C PHE A 77 -3.96 1.47 4.75
N GLU A 78 -4.89 1.33 3.81
CA GLU A 78 -6.16 0.67 4.07
C GLU A 78 -5.92 -0.85 4.12
N LEU A 79 -6.43 -1.51 5.16
CA LEU A 79 -6.39 -2.96 5.32
C LEU A 79 -7.80 -3.52 5.24
N VAL A 80 -8.00 -4.43 4.28
CA VAL A 80 -9.25 -5.18 4.13
C VAL A 80 -9.18 -6.44 4.99
N THR A 81 -10.25 -6.70 5.75
CA THR A 81 -10.47 -7.93 6.51
C THR A 81 -11.85 -8.50 6.19
N GLY A 82 -12.15 -9.69 6.71
CA GLY A 82 -13.50 -10.27 6.60
C GLY A 82 -14.57 -9.45 7.31
N ASN A 83 -14.18 -8.60 8.27
CA ASN A 83 -15.08 -7.79 9.09
C ASN A 83 -15.16 -6.32 8.65
N GLY A 84 -14.51 -5.96 7.54
CA GLY A 84 -14.57 -4.61 6.97
C GLY A 84 -13.19 -4.04 6.67
N LYS A 85 -13.07 -2.71 6.67
CA LYS A 85 -11.83 -2.00 6.41
C LYS A 85 -11.38 -1.20 7.63
N VAL A 86 -10.09 -1.23 7.89
CA VAL A 86 -9.43 -0.33 8.84
C VAL A 86 -8.33 0.43 8.12
N TRP A 87 -8.04 1.65 8.58
CA TRP A 87 -6.86 2.37 8.12
C TRP A 87 -5.72 2.18 9.12
N VAL A 88 -4.58 1.69 8.66
CA VAL A 88 -3.40 1.44 9.50
C VAL A 88 -2.52 2.69 9.49
N HIS A 89 -2.37 3.31 10.66
CA HIS A 89 -1.56 4.52 10.85
C HIS A 89 -0.06 4.19 10.92
N GLY A 90 0.81 5.14 10.59
CA GLY A 90 2.27 4.93 10.60
C GLY A 90 2.88 4.49 11.92
N ASN A 91 2.35 5.00 13.04
CA ASN A 91 2.72 4.51 14.36
C ASN A 91 2.49 3.00 14.55
N ALA A 92 1.53 2.40 13.85
CA ALA A 92 1.28 0.95 13.92
C ALA A 92 2.23 0.15 13.02
N THR A 93 2.83 0.76 11.99
CA THR A 93 3.74 0.09 11.05
C THR A 93 5.21 0.34 11.35
N GLU A 94 5.53 1.35 12.17
CA GLU A 94 6.89 1.79 12.46
C GLU A 94 7.76 0.65 12.97
N HIS A 95 7.31 -0.09 13.99
CA HIS A 95 8.08 -1.23 14.52
C HIS A 95 8.33 -2.35 13.50
N MET A 96 7.40 -2.57 12.56
CA MET A 96 7.60 -3.54 11.47
C MET A 96 8.69 -3.08 10.51
N ALA A 97 8.69 -1.79 10.18
CA ALA A 97 9.69 -1.18 9.31
C ALA A 97 11.07 -1.14 9.98
N GLU A 98 11.14 -0.78 11.27
CA GLU A 98 12.37 -0.82 12.05
C GLU A 98 12.97 -2.22 12.09
N TYR A 99 12.15 -3.25 12.31
CA TYR A 99 12.61 -4.63 12.29
C TYR A 99 13.13 -5.05 10.91
N ALA A 100 12.41 -4.73 9.84
CA ALA A 100 12.84 -5.02 8.47
C ALA A 100 14.19 -4.35 8.15
N THR A 101 14.32 -3.05 8.46
CA THR A 101 15.56 -2.28 8.28
C THR A 101 16.71 -2.85 9.13
N ALA A 102 16.45 -3.22 10.38
CA ALA A 102 17.46 -3.83 11.24
C ALA A 102 17.98 -5.16 10.68
N MET A 103 17.11 -5.97 10.06
CA MET A 103 17.51 -7.23 9.42
C MET A 103 18.34 -7.00 8.16
N LEU A 104 17.97 -6.01 7.34
CA LEU A 104 18.78 -5.59 6.18
C LEU A 104 20.17 -5.11 6.61
N ASN A 105 20.24 -4.29 7.66
CA ASN A 105 21.51 -3.79 8.21
C ASN A 105 22.40 -4.90 8.79
N ARG A 106 21.81 -6.03 9.18
CA ARG A 106 22.54 -7.24 9.61
C ARG A 106 22.99 -8.13 8.45
N GLY A 107 22.77 -7.70 7.20
CA GLY A 107 23.15 -8.44 6.00
C GLY A 107 22.17 -9.54 5.60
N VAL A 108 20.96 -9.56 6.17
CA VAL A 108 19.91 -10.48 5.71
C VAL A 108 19.44 -10.03 4.33
N SER A 109 19.35 -10.98 3.39
CA SER A 109 18.92 -10.67 2.03
C SER A 109 17.53 -10.03 2.00
N SER A 110 17.33 -9.08 1.08
CA SER A 110 16.03 -8.40 0.90
C SER A 110 14.89 -9.38 0.63
N SER A 111 15.13 -10.45 -0.12
CA SER A 111 14.12 -11.49 -0.37
C SER A 111 13.65 -12.18 0.92
N MET A 112 14.57 -12.47 1.86
CA MET A 112 14.22 -13.10 3.13
C MET A 112 13.50 -12.13 4.06
N VAL A 113 13.94 -10.86 4.08
CA VAL A 113 13.25 -9.80 4.82
C VAL A 113 11.83 -9.62 4.30
N ASN A 114 11.65 -9.52 2.98
CA ASN A 114 10.33 -9.35 2.36
C ASN A 114 9.39 -10.52 2.65
N MET A 115 9.89 -11.76 2.65
CA MET A 115 9.11 -12.93 3.04
C MET A 115 8.66 -12.86 4.51
N GLY A 116 9.58 -12.50 5.41
CA GLY A 116 9.27 -12.27 6.83
C GLY A 116 8.24 -11.16 7.02
N THR A 117 8.40 -10.05 6.31
CA THR A 117 7.44 -8.94 6.32
C THR A 117 6.06 -9.36 5.83
N GLN A 118 5.98 -10.15 4.75
CA GLN A 118 4.70 -10.68 4.26
C GLN A 118 4.02 -11.58 5.31
N ALA A 119 4.78 -12.45 5.98
CA ALA A 119 4.26 -13.28 7.06
C ALA A 119 3.76 -12.44 8.25
N GLN A 120 4.51 -11.40 8.62
CA GLN A 120 4.14 -10.48 9.68
C GLN A 120 2.87 -9.67 9.34
N MET A 121 2.76 -9.15 8.12
CA MET A 121 1.56 -8.46 7.63
C MET A 121 0.34 -9.40 7.60
N THR A 122 0.53 -10.65 7.19
CA THR A 122 -0.53 -11.68 7.21
C THR A 122 -1.02 -11.93 8.63
N SER A 123 -0.09 -12.06 9.58
CA SER A 123 -0.41 -12.19 11.01
C SER A 123 -1.16 -10.98 11.55
N LEU A 124 -0.75 -9.77 11.18
CA LEU A 124 -1.43 -8.53 11.55
C LEU A 124 -2.88 -8.52 11.01
N GLN A 125 -3.08 -8.86 9.74
CA GLN A 125 -4.42 -8.94 9.14
C GLN A 125 -5.32 -9.91 9.91
N SER A 126 -4.81 -11.09 10.24
CA SER A 126 -5.56 -12.08 11.03
C SER A 126 -5.93 -11.54 12.41
N ALA A 127 -5.01 -10.85 13.09
CA ALA A 127 -5.25 -10.27 14.40
C ALA A 127 -6.29 -9.14 14.36
N VAL A 128 -6.20 -8.25 13.37
CA VAL A 128 -7.19 -7.18 13.14
C VAL A 128 -8.55 -7.79 12.82
N ASN A 129 -8.60 -8.81 11.97
CA ASN A 129 -9.85 -9.51 11.66
C ASN A 129 -10.48 -10.07 12.95
N ALA A 130 -9.73 -10.85 13.73
CA ALA A 130 -10.23 -11.40 14.99
C ALA A 130 -10.70 -10.32 15.97
N ALA A 131 -9.93 -9.23 16.13
CA ALA A 131 -10.25 -8.13 17.03
C ALA A 131 -11.52 -7.36 16.66
N THR A 132 -11.93 -7.40 15.38
CA THR A 132 -13.05 -6.62 14.84
C THR A 132 -14.32 -7.43 14.58
N THR A 133 -14.34 -8.71 14.98
CA THR A 133 -15.47 -9.64 14.76
C THR A 133 -16.81 -9.13 15.30
N ASN A 134 -16.79 -8.41 16.43
CA ASN A 134 -17.99 -7.85 17.07
C ASN A 134 -18.06 -6.33 16.90
N GLY A 135 -17.53 -5.81 15.80
CA GLY A 135 -17.30 -4.37 15.59
C GLY A 135 -15.93 -3.92 16.12
N VAL A 136 -15.57 -2.66 15.84
CA VAL A 136 -14.23 -2.15 16.16
C VAL A 136 -14.17 -1.61 17.60
N PRO A 137 -13.37 -2.24 18.50
CA PRO A 137 -13.21 -1.80 19.88
C PRO A 137 -12.30 -0.56 20.00
N TYR A 138 -12.89 0.62 20.17
CA TYR A 138 -12.13 1.88 20.25
C TYR A 138 -11.51 2.14 21.63
N GLY A 139 -10.34 2.78 21.62
CA GLY A 139 -9.70 3.37 22.80
C GLY A 139 -9.07 2.39 23.78
N LYS A 140 -9.19 1.08 23.54
CA LYS A 140 -8.70 0.01 24.43
C LYS A 140 -7.52 -0.73 23.81
N LEU A 141 -6.55 -1.11 24.63
CA LEU A 141 -5.50 -2.06 24.24
C LEU A 141 -6.07 -3.47 24.24
N LEU A 142 -5.73 -4.23 23.21
CA LEU A 142 -6.23 -5.59 22.98
C LEU A 142 -5.08 -6.51 22.67
N ASN A 143 -5.08 -7.68 23.29
CA ASN A 143 -4.13 -8.74 22.98
C ASN A 143 -4.86 -9.77 22.12
N VAL A 144 -4.49 -9.87 20.85
CA VAL A 144 -5.14 -10.77 19.89
C VAL A 144 -4.08 -11.43 19.02
N GLY A 145 -4.01 -12.76 19.08
CA GLY A 145 -2.91 -13.51 18.47
C GLY A 145 -1.57 -13.07 19.09
N SER A 146 -0.57 -12.82 18.24
CA SER A 146 0.75 -12.33 18.62
C SER A 146 0.85 -10.79 18.60
N TRP A 147 -0.25 -10.06 18.78
CA TRP A 147 -0.27 -8.61 18.67
C TRP A 147 -0.93 -7.92 19.86
N GLU A 148 -0.37 -6.78 20.24
CA GLU A 148 -1.09 -5.73 20.97
C GLU A 148 -1.65 -4.71 19.99
N LEU A 149 -2.96 -4.45 20.04
CA LEU A 149 -3.65 -3.57 19.11
C LEU A 149 -4.40 -2.45 19.87
N LYS A 150 -4.49 -1.27 19.27
CA LYS A 150 -5.42 -0.20 19.71
C LYS A 150 -6.04 0.47 18.51
N PHE A 151 -7.37 0.60 18.54
CA PHE A 151 -8.13 1.29 17.50
C PHE A 151 -8.59 2.68 17.96
N GLY A 152 -8.56 3.63 17.04
CA GLY A 152 -9.19 4.94 17.15
C GLY A 152 -10.49 4.97 16.35
N ALA A 153 -11.48 5.71 16.85
CA ALA A 153 -12.69 5.99 16.10
C ALA A 153 -12.39 6.89 14.88
N PRO A 154 -13.19 6.83 13.81
CA PRO A 154 -13.12 7.80 12.71
C PRO A 154 -13.20 9.23 13.23
N GLN A 155 -12.35 10.14 12.74
CA GLN A 155 -12.38 11.54 13.19
C GLN A 155 -13.49 12.34 12.50
N GLN A 156 -13.91 11.92 11.31
CA GLN A 156 -14.97 12.54 10.52
C GLN A 156 -15.87 11.46 9.89
N ALA A 157 -17.11 11.85 9.55
CA ALA A 157 -18.02 10.98 8.83
C ALA A 157 -17.41 10.51 7.50
N GLY A 158 -17.53 9.21 7.20
CA GLY A 158 -16.97 8.58 6.01
C GLY A 158 -15.50 8.15 6.13
N GLN A 159 -14.80 8.48 7.23
CA GLN A 159 -13.46 7.95 7.48
C GLN A 159 -13.51 6.52 8.04
N LEU A 160 -12.43 5.78 7.78
CA LEU A 160 -12.24 4.45 8.36
C LEU A 160 -11.84 4.55 9.83
N PRO A 161 -12.19 3.53 10.65
CA PRO A 161 -11.56 3.36 11.95
C PRO A 161 -10.05 3.16 11.78
N ALA A 162 -9.26 3.75 12.66
CA ALA A 162 -7.81 3.74 12.54
C ALA A 162 -7.18 2.72 13.49
N LEU A 163 -6.30 1.85 12.99
CA LEU A 163 -5.36 1.10 13.83
C LEU A 163 -4.19 2.03 14.14
N ILE A 164 -4.15 2.54 15.38
CA ILE A 164 -3.20 3.57 15.82
C ILE A 164 -2.02 3.00 16.61
N HIS A 165 -2.09 1.73 17.01
CA HIS A 165 -1.02 0.98 17.68
C HIS A 165 -1.10 -0.48 17.23
N ALA A 166 0.04 -1.04 16.84
CA ALA A 166 0.21 -2.46 16.60
C ALA A 166 1.63 -2.86 17.00
N LEU A 167 1.75 -3.68 18.04
CA LEU A 167 3.04 -4.17 18.52
C LEU A 167 3.06 -5.70 18.49
N PRO A 168 3.97 -6.34 17.74
CA PRO A 168 4.13 -7.79 17.80
C PRO A 168 4.69 -8.20 19.17
N LYS A 169 4.18 -9.30 19.73
CA LYS A 169 4.59 -9.89 21.02
C LYS A 169 5.41 -11.16 20.85
#